data_AF-A0A5K1F8W8-F1
#
_entry.id   AF-A0A5K1F8W8-F1
#
_cell.length_a   1.000
_cell.length_b   1.000
_cell.length_c   1.000
_cell.angle_alpha   90.00
_cell.angle_beta   90.00
_cell.angle_gamma   90.00
#
_symmetry.space_group_name_H-M   'P 1'
#
loop_
_entity.id
_entity.type
_entity.pdbx_description
1 polymer ?
#
loop_
_entity_poly.entity_id
_entity_poly.type
_entity_poly.pdbx_seq_one_letter_code
_entity_poly.pdbx_strand_id
1 'polypeptide(L)' 'DAASDPKRLKATYSDSQTQGDSPGSVPVIMSEALTKFFGNGERELPQPEALKRIWNYIQMNHLE' A
#
# COMPACT_ATOMS: atom_id res chain seq x y z
N ASP A 1 -39.17 -8.28 3.64
CA ASP A 1 -38.32 -7.79 4.74
C ASP A 1 -36.88 -8.03 4.35
N ALA A 2 -36.08 -6.97 4.27
CA ALA A 2 -34.83 -6.96 3.51
C ALA A 2 -33.68 -7.70 4.23
N ALA A 3 -32.93 -8.45 3.44
CA ALA A 3 -31.89 -9.37 3.87
C ALA A 3 -30.62 -8.71 4.43
N SER A 4 -30.03 -9.47 5.35
CA SER A 4 -28.68 -9.43 5.93
C SER A 4 -27.53 -9.27 4.90
N ASP A 5 -26.55 -8.41 5.18
CA ASP A 5 -25.19 -8.79 5.63
C ASP A 5 -24.15 -7.64 5.53
N PRO A 6 -23.23 -7.50 6.50
CA PRO A 6 -22.20 -6.46 6.57
C PRO A 6 -20.86 -6.91 5.92
N LYS A 7 -19.92 -5.96 5.77
CA LYS A 7 -18.48 -6.10 5.38
C LYS A 7 -18.16 -6.13 3.88
N ARG A 8 -17.92 -4.94 3.32
CA ARG A 8 -17.01 -4.79 2.16
C ARG A 8 -16.04 -3.63 2.42
N LEU A 9 -15.09 -3.83 3.34
CA LEU A 9 -13.80 -3.13 3.29
C LEU A 9 -13.11 -3.61 2.01
N LYS A 10 -13.35 -2.92 0.90
CA LYS A 10 -12.60 -3.10 -0.34
C LYS A 10 -11.45 -2.11 -0.30
N ALA A 11 -10.39 -2.48 0.40
CA ALA A 11 -9.07 -1.95 0.05
C ALA A 11 -8.72 -2.60 -1.30
N THR A 12 -9.28 -2.05 -2.38
CA THR A 12 -8.92 -2.40 -3.74
C THR A 12 -7.46 -2.00 -3.91
N TYR A 13 -6.58 -3.00 -3.95
CA TYR A 13 -5.26 -2.86 -4.55
C TYR A 13 -5.49 -2.60 -6.05
N SER A 14 -5.62 -1.33 -6.42
CA SER A 14 -5.57 -0.92 -7.82
C SER A 14 -4.12 -0.93 -8.26
N ASP A 15 -3.67 -2.05 -8.81
CA ASP A 15 -2.52 -2.04 -9.71
C ASP A 15 -3.01 -1.39 -11.02
N SER A 16 -2.82 -0.09 -11.14
CA SER A 16 -3.19 0.68 -12.33
C SER A 16 -1.98 1.47 -12.76
N GLN A 17 -1.11 0.81 -13.52
CA GLN A 17 -0.16 1.48 -14.40
C GLN A 17 -0.95 2.31 -15.42
N THR A 18 -1.02 3.62 -15.23
CA THR A 18 -1.51 4.54 -16.26
C THR A 18 -0.57 5.74 -16.32
N GLN A 19 0.06 5.85 -17.49
CA GLN A 19 1.04 6.86 -17.87
C GLN A 19 0.27 8.11 -18.28
N GLY A 20 0.32 9.14 -17.44
CA GLY A 20 -0.32 10.45 -17.65
C GLY A 20 -0.66 11.05 -16.30
N ASP A 21 0.15 12.00 -15.83
CA ASP A 21 0.05 12.63 -14.49
C ASP A 21 -0.36 11.63 -13.39
N SER A 22 0.54 10.68 -13.13
CA SER A 22 0.17 9.39 -12.55
C SER A 22 -0.44 9.50 -11.13
N PRO A 23 -1.67 8.98 -10.89
CA PRO A 23 -2.31 8.94 -9.57
C PRO A 23 -1.56 8.08 -8.52
N GLY A 24 -0.40 7.50 -8.88
CA GLY A 24 0.51 6.82 -7.97
C GLY A 24 1.48 7.75 -7.22
N SER A 25 1.56 9.04 -7.53
CA SER A 25 2.45 9.96 -6.77
C SER A 25 1.82 10.56 -5.52
N VAL A 26 0.57 10.20 -5.18
CA VAL A 26 -0.07 10.72 -3.97
C VAL A 26 0.67 10.18 -2.74
N PRO A 27 1.23 11.05 -1.88
CA PRO A 27 1.87 10.62 -0.64
C PRO A 27 0.82 9.96 0.26
N VAL A 28 1.08 8.74 0.70
CA VAL A 28 0.22 8.01 1.63
C VAL A 28 0.82 8.11 3.02
N ILE A 29 0.01 8.51 4.00
CA ILE A 29 0.41 8.48 5.40
C ILE A 29 0.52 7.03 5.85
N MET A 30 1.72 6.64 6.25
CA MET A 30 2.03 5.30 6.73
C MET A 30 1.67 5.17 8.20
N SER A 31 1.25 3.96 8.60
CA SER A 31 1.09 3.64 10.01
C SER A 31 2.45 3.61 10.71
N GLU A 32 2.48 3.86 12.02
CA GLU A 32 3.70 3.82 12.84
C GLU A 32 4.47 2.50 12.70
N ALA A 33 3.76 1.37 12.52
CA ALA A 33 4.39 0.07 12.30
C ALA A 33 5.15 0.02 10.97
N LEU A 34 4.56 0.56 9.90
CA LEU A 34 5.16 0.57 8.56
C LEU A 34 6.33 1.58 8.47
N THR A 35 6.21 2.75 9.12
CA THR A 35 7.32 3.70 9.25
C THR A 35 8.52 3.08 10.00
N LYS A 36 8.26 2.34 11.09
CA LYS A 36 9.32 1.61 11.81
C LYS A 36 9.93 0.49 10.97
N PHE A 37 9.11 -0.22 10.19
CA PHE A 37 9.58 -1.29 9.31
C PHE A 37 10.56 -0.77 8.24
N PHE A 38 10.28 0.38 7.63
CA PHE A 38 11.21 0.98 6.67
C PHE A 38 12.44 1.63 7.32
N GLY A 39 12.41 1.91 8.64
CA GLY A 39 13.55 2.38 9.41
C GLY A 39 14.05 3.78 9.06
N ASN A 40 13.36 4.49 8.17
CA ASN A 40 13.77 5.78 7.61
C ASN A 40 13.07 6.98 8.27
N GLY A 41 12.11 6.73 9.17
CA GLY A 41 11.34 7.78 9.85
C GLY A 41 10.39 8.55 8.93
N GLU A 42 10.24 8.12 7.67
CA GLU A 42 9.30 8.73 6.73
C GLU A 42 7.87 8.36 7.14
N ARG A 43 7.04 9.37 7.42
CA ARG A 43 5.63 9.19 7.73
C ARG A 43 4.76 9.18 6.46
N GLU A 44 5.27 9.73 5.36
CA GLU A 44 4.57 9.82 4.08
C GLU A 44 5.46 9.23 2.99
N LEU A 45 4.90 8.31 2.21
CA LEU A 45 5.59 7.69 1.08
C LEU A 45 4.62 7.53 -0.08
N PRO A 46 5.05 7.75 -1.34
CA PRO A 46 4.22 7.45 -2.49
C PRO A 46 3.77 5.98 -2.45
N GLN A 47 2.50 5.72 -2.72
CA GLN A 47 1.94 4.37 -2.73
C GLN A 47 2.79 3.33 -3.51
N PRO A 48 3.20 3.56 -4.77
CA PRO A 48 3.96 2.57 -5.54
C PRO A 48 5.35 2.30 -4.93
N GLU A 49 5.94 3.31 -4.28
CA GLU A 49 7.23 3.15 -3.61
C GLU A 49 7.07 2.30 -2.33
N ALA A 50 6.00 2.51 -1.56
CA ALA A 50 5.68 1.66 -0.41
C ALA A 50 5.48 0.19 -0.83
N LEU A 51 4.71 -0.04 -1.90
CA LEU A 51 4.46 -1.38 -2.45
C LEU A 51 5.74 -2.06 -2.90
N LYS A 52 6.58 -1.33 -3.65
CA LYS A 52 7.85 -1.84 -4.14
C LYS A 52 8.79 -2.27 -3.00
N ARG A 53 8.88 -1.47 -1.93
CA ARG A 53 9.73 -1.80 -0.77
C ARG A 53 9.22 -3.06 -0.05
N ILE A 54 7.91 -3.21 0.12
CA ILE A 54 7.32 -4.42 0.73
C ILE A 54 7.57 -5.65 -0.15
N TRP A 55 7.32 -5.54 -1.46
CA TRP A 55 7.56 -6.64 -2.39
C TRP A 55 9.02 -7.10 -2.39
N ASN A 56 9.95 -6.14 -2.44
CA ASN A 56 11.38 -6.46 -2.33
C ASN A 56 11.70 -7.18 -1.01
N TYR A 57 11.12 -6.75 0.11
CA TYR A 57 11.32 -7.44 1.38
C TYR A 57 10.82 -8.89 1.34
N ILE A 58 9.64 -9.13 0.78
CA ILE A 58 9.08 -10.48 0.64
C ILE A 58 10.06 -11.37 -0.14
N GLN A 59 10.52 -10.90 -1.30
CA GLN A 59 11.43 -11.66 -2.16
C GLN A 59 12.83 -11.87 -1.52
N MET A 60 13.38 -10.86 -0.84
CA MET A 60 14.70 -10.95 -0.21
C MET A 60 14.72 -11.90 1.00
N ASN A 61 13.56 -12.11 1.64
CA ASN A 61 13.43 -12.96 2.81
C ASN A 61 12.73 -14.29 2.52
N HIS A 62 12.43 -14.59 1.25
CA HIS A 62 11.72 -15.80 0.83
C HIS A 62 10.37 -15.99 1.55
N LEU A 63 9.58 -14.92 1.63
CA LEU A 63 8.28 -14.89 2.31
C LEU A 63 7.09 -15.04 1.35
N GLU A 64 7.35 -15.41 0.08
CA GLU A 64 6.33 -15.72 -0.94
C GLU A 64 5.49 -16.97 -0.68
#